data_AF-A0A931T9C1-F1
#
_entry.id   AF-A0A931T9C1-F1
#
_cell.length_a   1.000
_cell.length_b   1.000
_cell.length_c   1.000
_cell.angle_alpha   90.00
_cell.angle_beta   90.00
_cell.angle_gamma   90.00
#
_symmetry.space_group_name_H-M   'P 1'
#
loop_
_entity.id
_entity.type
_entity.pdbx_description
1 polymer ?
#
loop_
_entity_poly.entity_id
_entity_poly.type
_entity_poly.pdbx_seq_one_letter_code
_entity_poly.pdbx_strand_id
1 'polypeptide(L)'
;MNDRVMFLLEGRSPFTDWESKTKGRNLVRVPNFALLTAALDTGIRDLGIEVTHVILDGVATATQFLTLLSEVSPDFRGDVLWIAEDGAGFLSGVTAGDGRVLYRLRSEDIEFYLSASFHDYRIDNALSRLAATETFH
;
A
#
# COMPACT_ATOMS: atom_id res chain seq x y z
N MET A 1 -6.89 -18.49 -3.90
CA MET A 1 -5.61 -17.79 -3.68
C MET A 1 -5.99 -16.32 -3.68
N ASN A 2 -5.97 -15.64 -2.54
CA ASN A 2 -6.39 -14.24 -2.49
C ASN A 2 -5.31 -13.41 -3.17
N ASP A 3 -5.71 -12.60 -4.14
CA ASP A 3 -4.81 -11.70 -4.82
C ASP A 3 -4.36 -10.62 -3.84
N ARG A 4 -3.05 -10.60 -3.55
CA ARG A 4 -2.44 -9.63 -2.64
C ARG A 4 -2.14 -8.36 -3.41
N VAL A 5 -2.74 -7.25 -2.97
CA VAL A 5 -2.60 -5.95 -3.63
C VAL A 5 -1.83 -4.98 -2.74
N MET A 6 -1.07 -4.10 -3.39
CA MET A 6 -0.44 -2.94 -2.78
C MET A 6 -0.99 -1.69 -3.43
N PHE A 7 -1.33 -0.70 -2.62
CA PHE A 7 -1.72 0.61 -3.11
C PHE A 7 -0.59 1.62 -2.91
N LEU A 8 -0.31 2.40 -3.94
CA LEU A 8 0.60 3.53 -3.89
C LEU A 8 -0.18 4.79 -4.25
N LEU A 9 -0.24 5.75 -3.32
CA LEU A 9 -0.71 7.08 -3.65
C LEU A 9 0.39 7.78 -4.45
N GLU A 10 0.12 8.00 -5.72
CA GLU A 10 1.10 8.44 -6.70
C GLU A 10 1.50 9.90 -6.46
N GLY A 11 2.80 10.13 -6.37
CA GLY A 11 3.37 11.43 -6.65
C GLY A 11 4.87 11.43 -6.84
N ARG A 12 5.41 12.63 -7.02
CA ARG A 12 6.82 12.84 -7.36
C ARG A 12 7.68 12.79 -6.11
N SER A 13 7.78 11.62 -5.48
CA SER A 13 8.80 11.42 -4.46
C SER A 13 10.17 11.24 -5.14
N PRO A 14 11.21 11.98 -4.72
CA PRO A 14 12.56 11.82 -5.24
C PRO A 14 13.26 10.55 -4.71
N PHE A 15 12.62 9.77 -3.82
CA PHE A 15 13.31 8.79 -2.98
C PHE A 15 13.38 7.36 -3.53
N THR A 16 12.79 7.03 -4.69
CA THR A 16 12.17 5.70 -4.70
C THR A 16 12.29 4.90 -6.01
N ASP A 17 13.48 4.29 -6.22
CA ASP A 17 13.70 3.13 -7.10
C ASP A 17 13.18 1.80 -6.49
N TRP A 18 12.57 1.80 -5.29
CA TRP A 18 11.98 0.56 -4.74
C TRP A 18 10.82 0.05 -5.60
N GLU A 19 10.15 0.90 -6.38
CA GLU A 19 9.14 0.49 -7.35
C GLU A 19 9.70 -0.50 -8.38
N SER A 20 10.98 -0.38 -8.75
CA SER A 20 11.63 -1.34 -9.66
C SER A 20 11.85 -2.70 -9.00
N LYS A 21 11.86 -2.74 -7.66
CA LYS A 21 11.98 -3.93 -6.82
C LYS A 21 10.64 -4.62 -6.56
N THR A 22 9.50 -4.02 -6.93
CA THR A 22 8.16 -4.65 -6.80
C THR A 22 7.73 -5.45 -8.03
N LYS A 23 8.64 -5.76 -8.97
CA LYS A 23 8.34 -6.56 -10.17
C LYS A 23 7.68 -7.89 -9.79
N GLY A 24 6.44 -8.09 -10.24
CA GLY A 24 5.66 -9.32 -10.00
C GLY A 24 4.55 -9.21 -8.94
N ARG A 25 4.33 -8.05 -8.31
CA ARG A 25 3.21 -7.82 -7.38
C ARG A 25 2.10 -6.98 -8.02
N ASN A 26 0.87 -7.13 -7.54
CA ASN A 26 -0.28 -6.33 -7.94
C ASN A 26 -0.18 -4.94 -7.31
N LEU A 27 0.65 -4.07 -7.89
CA LEU A 27 0.78 -2.68 -7.50
C LEU A 27 -0.30 -1.85 -8.20
N VAL A 28 -1.17 -1.22 -7.44
CA VAL A 28 -2.18 -0.28 -7.92
C VAL A 28 -1.74 1.13 -7.56
N ARG A 29 -1.43 1.92 -8.60
CA ARG A 29 -1.16 3.35 -8.47
C ARG A 29 -2.47 4.10 -8.43
N VAL A 30 -2.59 5.03 -7.48
CA VAL A 30 -3.80 5.83 -7.30
C VAL A 30 -3.43 7.30 -7.35
N PRO A 31 -4.09 8.13 -8.18
CA PRO A 31 -3.60 9.47 -8.46
C PRO A 31 -3.98 10.50 -7.40
N ASN A 32 -4.88 10.17 -6.47
CA ASN A 32 -5.24 11.06 -5.37
C ASN A 32 -5.83 10.31 -4.16
N PHE A 33 -5.83 10.99 -3.01
CA PHE A 33 -6.19 10.41 -1.72
C PHE A 33 -7.67 9.99 -1.64
N ALA A 34 -8.58 10.72 -2.29
CA ALA A 34 -10.00 10.37 -2.30
C ALA A 34 -10.27 9.07 -3.07
N LEU A 35 -9.57 8.84 -4.18
CA LEU A 35 -9.65 7.56 -4.90
C LEU A 35 -9.01 6.42 -4.11
N LEU A 36 -7.95 6.69 -3.33
CA LEU A 36 -7.31 5.67 -2.52
C LEU A 36 -8.27 5.15 -1.44
N THR A 37 -8.91 6.07 -0.70
CA THR A 37 -9.87 5.71 0.35
C THR A 37 -11.05 4.92 -0.22
N ALA A 38 -11.61 5.36 -1.35
CA ALA A 38 -12.68 4.63 -2.04
C ALA A 38 -12.24 3.24 -2.52
N ALA A 39 -11.05 3.13 -3.14
CA ALA A 39 -10.53 1.87 -3.64
C ALA A 39 -10.22 0.86 -2.51
N LEU A 40 -9.74 1.34 -1.37
CA LEU A 40 -9.54 0.51 -0.18
C LEU A 40 -10.86 0.00 0.38
N ASP A 41 -11.86 0.87 0.50
CA ASP A 41 -13.15 0.46 1.06
C ASP A 41 -13.84 -0.58 0.17
N THR A 42 -14.00 -0.29 -1.12
CA THR A 42 -14.60 -1.22 -2.09
C THR A 42 -13.76 -2.49 -2.26
N GLY A 43 -12.43 -2.36 -2.38
CA GLY A 43 -11.55 -3.51 -2.58
C GLY A 43 -11.62 -4.50 -1.41
N ILE A 44 -11.60 -3.99 -0.18
CA ILE A 44 -11.61 -4.84 1.03
C ILE A 44 -13.01 -5.38 1.30
N ARG A 45 -14.04 -4.51 1.33
CA ARG A 45 -15.39 -4.89 1.75
C ARG A 45 -16.16 -5.63 0.67
N ASP A 46 -16.12 -5.13 -0.56
CA ASP A 46 -17.00 -5.62 -1.63
C ASP A 46 -16.35 -6.74 -2.42
N LEU A 47 -15.03 -6.66 -2.61
CA LEU A 47 -14.26 -7.60 -3.45
C LEU A 47 -13.42 -8.60 -2.66
N GLY A 48 -13.28 -8.43 -1.34
CA GLY A 48 -12.50 -9.33 -0.49
C GLY A 48 -11.00 -9.36 -0.84
N ILE A 49 -10.48 -8.28 -1.41
CA ILE A 49 -9.08 -8.17 -1.82
C ILE A 49 -8.20 -8.05 -0.57
N GLU A 50 -7.14 -8.86 -0.50
CA GLU A 50 -6.14 -8.79 0.57
C GLU A 50 -5.16 -7.65 0.26
N VAL A 51 -5.41 -6.48 0.84
CA VAL A 51 -4.48 -5.35 0.74
C VAL A 51 -3.40 -5.51 1.80
N THR A 52 -2.15 -5.68 1.35
CA THR A 52 -1.01 -5.93 2.24
C THR A 52 -0.31 -4.65 2.66
N HIS A 53 -0.25 -3.65 1.77
CA HIS A 53 0.49 -2.41 1.98
C HIS A 53 -0.23 -1.24 1.30
N VAL A 54 -0.25 -0.10 1.98
CA VAL A 54 -0.65 1.20 1.44
C VAL A 54 0.50 2.16 1.67
N ILE A 55 1.04 2.75 0.61
CA ILE A 55 2.20 3.64 0.68
C ILE A 55 1.78 5.04 0.23
N LEU A 56 2.01 6.01 1.10
CA LEU A 56 1.77 7.43 0.87
C LEU A 56 3.14 8.13 0.75
N ASP A 57 3.64 8.26 -0.47
CA ASP A 57 5.02 8.70 -0.73
C ASP A 57 5.07 10.19 -1.12
N GLY A 58 5.41 11.06 -0.16
CA GLY A 58 5.68 12.48 -0.41
C GLY A 58 4.50 13.35 -0.86
N VAL A 59 3.28 12.79 -0.95
CA VAL A 59 2.08 13.52 -1.43
C VAL A 59 0.97 13.69 -0.43
N ALA A 60 0.88 12.78 0.55
CA ALA A 60 -0.09 12.92 1.61
C ALA A 60 0.49 13.79 2.73
N THR A 61 -0.36 14.58 3.36
CA THR A 61 -0.05 15.23 4.63
C THR A 61 -0.16 14.23 5.78
N ALA A 62 0.49 14.52 6.91
CA ALA A 62 0.33 13.72 8.13
C ALA A 62 -1.15 13.65 8.58
N THR A 63 -1.93 14.71 8.36
CA THR A 63 -3.38 14.71 8.64
C THR A 63 -4.12 13.72 7.75
N GLN A 64 -3.85 13.70 6.45
CA GLN A 64 -4.45 12.72 5.53
C GLN A 64 -4.08 11.29 5.91
N PHE A 65 -2.82 11.05 6.32
CA PHE A 65 -2.42 9.75 6.84
C PHE A 65 -3.25 9.33 8.08
N LEU A 66 -3.42 10.22 9.06
CA LEU A 66 -4.24 9.93 10.25
C LEU A 66 -5.72 9.74 9.91
N THR A 67 -6.25 10.54 8.97
CA THR A 67 -7.61 10.38 8.45
C THR A 67 -7.80 9.00 7.84
N LEU A 68 -6.87 8.54 6.99
CA LEU A 68 -6.90 7.20 6.41
C LEU A 68 -6.97 6.13 7.50
N LEU A 69 -6.12 6.21 8.53
CA LEU A 69 -6.11 5.23 9.62
C LEU A 69 -7.42 5.20 10.41
N SER A 70 -8.10 6.33 10.54
CA SER A 70 -9.38 6.43 11.24
C SER A 70 -10.57 5.94 10.42
N GLU A 71 -10.47 5.99 9.10
CA GLU A 71 -11.56 5.66 8.16
C GLU A 71 -11.41 4.28 7.53
N VAL A 72 -10.21 3.70 7.54
CA VAL A 72 -9.95 2.40 6.92
C VAL A 72 -10.82 1.31 7.56
N SER A 73 -11.29 0.38 6.72
CA SER A 73 -12.13 -0.75 7.13
C SER A 73 -11.55 -1.45 8.37
N PRO A 74 -12.37 -1.84 9.35
CA PRO A 74 -11.92 -2.64 10.49
C PRO A 74 -11.35 -3.99 10.04
N ASP A 75 -11.69 -4.49 8.85
CA ASP A 75 -11.16 -5.73 8.27
C ASP A 75 -9.81 -5.54 7.58
N PHE A 76 -9.36 -4.29 7.40
CA PHE A 76 -8.04 -4.02 6.86
C PHE A 76 -6.96 -4.49 7.84
N ARG A 77 -6.08 -5.37 7.35
CA ARG A 77 -4.97 -5.97 8.11
C ARG A 77 -3.59 -5.62 7.56
N GLY A 78 -3.52 -4.86 6.47
CA GLY A 78 -2.27 -4.43 5.86
C GLY A 78 -1.57 -3.29 6.60
N ASP A 79 -0.37 -2.99 6.16
CA ASP A 79 0.43 -1.88 6.66
C ASP A 79 0.11 -0.59 5.90
N VAL A 80 0.18 0.55 6.60
CA VAL A 80 0.11 1.88 6.00
C VAL A 80 1.41 2.62 6.31
N LEU A 81 2.19 2.90 5.28
CA LEU A 81 3.42 3.66 5.37
C LEU A 81 3.20 5.06 4.82
N TRP A 82 3.50 6.08 5.62
CA TRP A 82 3.57 7.45 5.19
C TRP A 82 5.03 7.93 5.19
N ILE A 83 5.47 8.48 4.06
CA ILE A 83 6.83 9.00 3.86
C ILE A 83 6.68 10.50 3.61
N ALA A 84 7.35 11.30 4.45
CA ALA A 84 7.43 12.73 4.32
C ALA A 84 8.44 13.14 3.23
N GLU A 85 8.42 14.41 2.83
CA GLU A 85 9.36 14.95 1.84
C GLU A 85 10.84 14.92 2.30
N ASP A 86 11.12 14.77 3.59
CA ASP A 86 12.48 14.63 4.12
C ASP A 86 12.95 13.17 4.19
N GLY A 87 12.10 12.23 3.75
CA GLY A 87 12.37 10.79 3.75
C GLY A 87 12.09 10.10 5.09
N ALA A 88 11.78 10.83 6.17
CA ALA A 88 11.31 10.23 7.42
C ALA A 88 9.80 9.93 7.34
N GLY A 89 9.24 9.20 8.30
CA GLY A 89 7.84 8.83 8.19
C GLY A 89 7.24 8.08 9.37
N PHE A 90 6.06 7.52 9.11
CA PHE A 90 5.32 6.70 10.06
C PHE A 90 4.82 5.42 9.40
N LEU A 91 4.94 4.31 10.11
CA LEU A 91 4.37 3.02 9.75
C LEU A 91 3.26 2.67 10.73
N SER A 92 2.06 2.42 10.20
CA SER A 92 0.97 1.81 10.95
C SER A 92 0.80 0.36 10.52
N GLY A 93 0.79 -0.56 11.47
CA GLY A 93 0.57 -1.99 11.21
C GLY A 93 -0.35 -2.62 12.25
N VAL A 94 -0.89 -3.80 11.96
CA VAL A 94 -1.75 -4.55 12.88
C VAL A 94 -0.90 -5.49 13.75
N THR A 95 -1.18 -5.51 15.06
CA THR A 95 -0.57 -6.46 16.00
C THR A 95 -1.49 -7.64 16.27
N ALA A 96 -0.94 -8.73 16.83
CA ALA A 96 -1.69 -9.93 17.18
C ALA A 96 -2.86 -9.70 18.18
N GLY A 97 -2.95 -8.51 18.80
CA GLY A 97 -4.03 -8.11 19.72
C GLY A 97 -5.16 -7.28 19.08
N ASP A 98 -5.28 -7.28 17.75
CA ASP A 98 -6.33 -6.58 16.98
C ASP A 98 -6.27 -5.03 17.06
N GLY A 99 -5.19 -4.49 17.61
CA GLY A 99 -4.88 -3.07 17.63
C GLY A 99 -3.90 -2.67 16.53
N ARG A 100 -4.09 -1.47 15.98
CA ARG A 100 -3.10 -0.80 15.14
C ARG A 100 -2.07 -0.06 16.00
N VAL A 101 -0.81 -0.25 15.67
CA VAL A 101 0.33 0.44 16.30
C VAL A 101 0.95 1.41 15.32
N LEU A 102 1.52 2.49 15.84
CA LEU A 102 2.16 3.52 15.04
C LEU A 102 3.65 3.63 15.41
N TYR A 103 4.52 3.39 14.43
CA TYR A 103 5.96 3.52 14.56
C TYR A 103 6.45 4.75 13.83
N ARG A 104 7.28 5.56 14.49
CA ARG A 104 8.03 6.63 13.82
C ARG A 104 9.28 6.02 13.20
N LEU A 105 9.52 6.29 11.93
CA LEU A 105 10.64 5.78 11.15
C LEU A 105 11.55 6.91 10.69
N ARG A 106 12.86 6.67 10.72
CA ARG A 106 13.85 7.49 10.01
C ARG A 106 13.97 7.00 8.57
N SER A 107 14.67 7.76 7.73
CA SER A 107 14.86 7.42 6.33
C SER A 107 15.51 6.05 6.14
N GLU A 108 16.49 5.69 6.97
CA GLU A 108 17.16 4.38 6.90
C GLU A 108 16.23 3.23 7.31
N ASP A 109 15.33 3.47 8.27
CA ASP A 109 14.33 2.48 8.70
C ASP A 109 13.31 2.22 7.57
N ILE A 110 12.94 3.27 6.83
CA ILE A 110 12.05 3.17 5.67
C ILE A 110 12.70 2.38 4.55
N GLU A 111 13.95 2.69 4.19
CA GLU A 111 14.69 1.93 3.18
C GLU A 111 14.79 0.45 3.57
N PHE A 112 15.11 0.17 4.83
CA PHE A 112 15.14 -1.19 5.35
C PHE A 112 13.77 -1.86 5.24
N TYR A 113 12.70 -1.21 5.73
CA TYR A 113 11.34 -1.74 5.68
C TYR A 113 10.90 -2.06 4.25
N LEU A 114 11.04 -1.10 3.32
CA LEU A 114 10.70 -1.30 1.91
C LEU A 114 11.54 -2.45 1.32
N SER A 115 12.83 -2.53 1.64
CA SER A 115 13.67 -3.62 1.16
C SER A 115 13.19 -4.97 1.70
N ALA A 116 13.00 -5.12 3.01
CA ALA A 116 12.62 -6.37 3.66
C ALA A 116 11.22 -6.83 3.25
N SER A 117 10.26 -5.91 3.17
CA SER A 117 8.88 -6.21 2.79
C SER A 117 8.74 -6.60 1.31
N PHE A 118 9.66 -6.13 0.45
CA PHE A 118 9.59 -6.31 -1.00
C PHE A 118 10.66 -7.23 -1.58
N HIS A 119 11.58 -7.78 -0.77
CA HIS A 119 12.67 -8.63 -1.27
C HIS A 119 12.29 -10.05 -1.67
N ASP A 120 11.10 -10.56 -1.32
CA ASP A 120 10.79 -11.97 -1.56
C ASP A 120 9.32 -12.17 -1.94
N TYR A 121 9.06 -12.82 -3.08
CA TYR A 121 7.94 -13.72 -3.41
C TYR A 121 8.00 -14.08 -4.91
N ARG A 122 8.12 -15.39 -5.19
CA ARG A 122 8.14 -15.97 -6.54
C ARG A 122 6.86 -15.65 -7.30
N ILE A 123 7.02 -15.34 -8.57
CA ILE A 123 5.98 -15.03 -9.55
C ILE A 123 5.11 -16.28 -9.76
N ASP A 124 3.88 -16.26 -9.27
CA ASP A 124 2.79 -17.07 -9.81
C ASP A 124 1.76 -16.11 -10.44
N ASN A 125 1.66 -16.19 -11.78
CA ASN A 125 0.88 -15.30 -12.65
C ASN A 125 -0.64 -15.38 -12.41
N ALA A 126 -1.16 -14.58 -11.47
CA ALA A 126 -2.62 -14.37 -11.32
C ALA A 126 -3.16 -13.31 -12.31
N LEU A 127 -2.36 -12.30 -12.65
CA LEU A 127 -2.78 -11.16 -13.50
C LEU A 127 -3.05 -11.50 -14.97
N SER A 128 -2.61 -12.65 -15.47
CA SER A 128 -2.95 -13.09 -16.83
C SER A 128 -4.45 -13.40 -17.01
N ARG A 129 -5.22 -13.49 -15.91
CA ARG A 129 -6.66 -13.77 -15.94
C ARG A 129 -7.53 -12.50 -15.97
N LEU A 130 -7.08 -11.40 -15.39
CA LEU A 130 -7.85 -10.14 -15.39
C LEU A 130 -7.76 -9.41 -16.74
N ALA A 131 -6.61 -9.46 -17.41
CA ALA A 131 -6.45 -8.86 -18.74
C ALA A 131 -7.16 -9.62 -19.88
N ALA A 132 -7.58 -10.87 -19.66
CA ALA A 132 -8.25 -11.70 -20.67
C ALA A 132 -9.78 -11.51 -20.72
N THR A 133 -10.35 -10.69 -19.83
CA THR A 133 -11.82 -10.51 -19.75
C THR A 133 -12.29 -9.22 -20.44
N GLU A 134 -11.40 -8.30 -20.83
CA GLU A 134 -11.71 -7.10 -21.60
C GLU A 134 -11.33 -7.23 -23.08
N THR A 135 -11.75 -8.30 -23.74
CA THR A 135 -11.70 -8.39 -25.21
C THR A 135 -12.90 -9.15 -25.75
N PHE A 136 -14.10 -8.72 -25.39
CA PHE A 136 -15.30 -8.97 -26.17
C PHE A 136 -16.23 -7.78 -26.02
N HIS A 137 -16.11 -6.82 -26.95
CA HIS A 137 -17.23 -6.25 -27.69
C HIS A 137 -16.70 -5.44 -28.88
#